data_AF-A0A225MVS3-F1
#
_entry.id   AF-A0A225MVS3-F1
#
_cell.length_a   1.000
_cell.length_b   1.000
_cell.length_c   1.000
_cell.angle_alpha   90.00
_cell.angle_beta   90.00
_cell.angle_gamma   90.00
#
_symmetry.space_group_name_H-M   'P 1'
#
loop_
_entity.id
_entity.type
_entity.pdbx_description
1 polymer ?
#
loop_
_entity_poly.entity_id
_entity_poly.type
_entity_poly.pdbx_seq_one_letter_code
_entity_poly.pdbx_strand_id
1 'polypeptide(L)'
;MMPVRFDAISQLPTAPASTIKREGWKGVMRSLSGTGRLVVTNHNEPEAVILSTHEYDRLIKAARAAANAVNDPLQALRDRFDARLATLDAPDAEHRLRGLMANPGTLGGKVKAGETY
;
A
#
# COMPACT_ATOMS: atom_id res chain seq x y z
N MET A 1 4.64 -8.73 -7.83
CA MET A 1 3.51 -8.70 -6.88
C MET A 1 2.29 -9.21 -7.61
N MET A 2 1.69 -10.33 -7.20
CA MET A 2 0.48 -10.85 -7.85
C MET A 2 -0.74 -10.04 -7.38
N PRO A 3 -1.58 -9.53 -8.29
CA PRO A 3 -2.75 -8.75 -7.92
C PRO A 3 -3.75 -9.63 -7.15
N VAL A 4 -4.31 -9.07 -6.08
CA VAL A 4 -5.36 -9.74 -5.31
C VAL A 4 -6.61 -9.76 -6.16
N ARG A 5 -7.00 -10.98 -6.59
CA ARG A 5 -8.25 -11.20 -7.31
C ARG A 5 -9.38 -11.32 -6.30
N PHE A 6 -10.28 -10.33 -6.32
CA PHE A 6 -11.55 -10.38 -5.62
C PHE A 6 -12.57 -10.99 -6.56
N ASP A 7 -12.88 -12.27 -6.36
CA ASP A 7 -13.96 -12.93 -7.11
C ASP A 7 -15.30 -12.32 -6.67
N ALA A 8 -16.22 -12.15 -7.62
CA ALA A 8 -17.55 -11.65 -7.29
C ALA A 8 -18.26 -12.65 -6.36
N ILE A 9 -19.12 -12.17 -5.46
CA ILE A 9 -19.87 -13.04 -4.52
C ILE A 9 -20.64 -14.15 -5.26
N SER A 10 -21.14 -13.86 -6.46
CA SER A 10 -21.83 -14.83 -7.34
C SER A 10 -20.96 -15.96 -7.88
N GLN A 11 -19.63 -15.83 -7.83
CA GLN A 11 -18.65 -16.82 -8.29
C GLN A 11 -18.13 -17.70 -7.16
N LEU A 12 -18.48 -17.39 -5.91
CA LEU A 12 -18.05 -18.15 -4.75
C LEU A 12 -18.97 -19.35 -4.52
N PRO A 13 -18.45 -20.45 -3.94
CA PRO A 13 -19.28 -21.56 -3.50
C PRO A 13 -20.35 -21.06 -2.53
N THR A 14 -21.60 -21.46 -2.75
CA THR A 14 -22.73 -21.08 -1.90
C THR A 14 -23.22 -22.27 -1.09
N ALA A 15 -23.54 -22.06 0.19
CA ALA A 15 -24.25 -23.01 1.02
C ALA A 15 -25.51 -22.34 1.61
N PRO A 16 -26.70 -22.95 1.45
CA PRO A 16 -27.90 -22.51 2.15
C PRO A 16 -27.72 -22.61 3.67
N ALA A 17 -28.31 -21.67 4.42
CA ALA A 17 -28.31 -21.68 5.87
C ALA A 17 -28.94 -22.97 6.45
N SER A 18 -29.90 -23.57 5.74
CA SER A 18 -30.50 -24.86 6.09
C SER A 18 -29.50 -26.02 5.98
N THR A 19 -28.67 -26.03 4.94
CA THR A 19 -27.60 -27.02 4.75
C THR A 19 -26.55 -26.92 5.85
N ILE A 20 -26.19 -25.70 6.24
CA ILE A 20 -25.24 -25.44 7.34
C ILE A 20 -25.81 -25.92 8.68
N LYS A 21 -27.10 -25.68 8.94
CA LYS A 21 -27.78 -26.20 10.15
C LYS A 21 -27.80 -27.73 10.19
N ARG A 22 -27.94 -28.40 9.04
CA ARG A 22 -28.00 -29.85 8.93
C ARG A 22 -26.62 -30.52 9.03
N GLU A 23 -25.62 -30.01 8.31
CA GLU A 23 -24.28 -30.60 8.26
C GLU A 23 -23.36 -30.14 9.41
N GLY A 24 -23.77 -29.07 10.10
CA GLY A 24 -23.03 -28.47 11.21
C GLY A 24 -21.67 -27.91 10.80
N TRP A 25 -20.85 -27.62 11.80
CA TRP A 25 -19.52 -27.02 11.60
C TRP A 25 -18.59 -27.87 10.73
N LYS A 26 -18.70 -29.20 10.81
CA LYS A 26 -17.86 -30.11 10.02
C LYS A 26 -18.13 -30.00 8.51
N GLY A 27 -19.39 -29.81 8.10
CA GLY A 27 -19.75 -29.58 6.70
C GLY A 27 -19.24 -28.24 6.16
N VAL A 28 -19.29 -27.20 7.01
CA VAL A 28 -18.71 -25.88 6.70
C VAL A 28 -17.20 -26.00 6.46
N MET A 29 -16.47 -26.64 7.37
CA MET A 29 -15.01 -26.82 7.24
C MET A 29 -14.62 -27.64 6.01
N ARG A 30 -15.41 -28.67 5.65
CA ARG A 30 -15.20 -29.41 4.40
C ARG A 30 -15.37 -28.50 3.18
N SER A 31 -16.41 -27.68 3.16
CA SER A 31 -16.66 -26.74 2.06
C SER A 31 -15.57 -25.67 1.93
N LEU A 32 -15.00 -25.24 3.06
CA LEU A 32 -13.88 -24.29 3.11
C LEU A 32 -12.53 -24.90 2.71
N SER A 33 -12.36 -26.22 2.78
CA SER A 33 -11.04 -26.86 2.55
C SER A 33 -10.49 -26.72 1.12
N GLY A 34 -11.36 -26.48 0.13
CA GLY A 34 -10.95 -26.24 -1.26
C GLY A 34 -10.57 -24.79 -1.53
N THR A 35 -11.57 -23.89 -1.45
CA THR A 35 -11.41 -22.49 -1.88
C THR A 35 -11.13 -21.53 -0.72
N GLY A 36 -11.31 -21.96 0.53
CA GLY A 36 -11.15 -21.11 1.72
C GLY A 36 -12.23 -20.04 1.89
N ARG A 37 -13.27 -20.04 1.05
CA ARG A 37 -14.36 -19.05 1.03
C ARG A 37 -15.69 -19.73 0.77
N LEU A 38 -16.72 -19.34 1.49
CA LEU A 38 -18.08 -19.90 1.38
C LEU A 38 -19.11 -18.79 1.60
N VAL A 39 -20.05 -18.63 0.67
CA VAL A 39 -21.18 -17.71 0.82
C VAL A 39 -22.33 -18.46 1.48
N VAL A 40 -22.83 -17.92 2.58
CA VAL A 40 -24.05 -18.38 3.24
C VAL A 40 -25.22 -17.65 2.62
N THR A 41 -26.21 -18.41 2.17
CA THR A 41 -27.44 -17.85 1.59
C THR A 41 -28.65 -18.18 2.46
N ASN A 42 -29.60 -17.26 2.55
CA ASN A 42 -30.93 -17.49 3.07
C ASN A 42 -31.94 -17.20 1.97
N HIS A 43 -32.87 -18.14 1.72
CA HIS A 43 -33.81 -18.04 0.60
C HIS A 43 -33.15 -17.66 -0.76
N ASN A 44 -31.95 -18.19 -1.04
CA ASN A 44 -31.09 -17.88 -2.20
C ASN A 44 -30.50 -16.45 -2.24
N GLU A 45 -30.70 -15.65 -1.20
CA GLU A 45 -30.06 -14.35 -1.05
C GLU A 45 -28.76 -14.50 -0.24
N PRO A 46 -27.62 -13.96 -0.70
CA PRO A 46 -26.38 -13.94 0.06
C PRO A 46 -26.53 -13.13 1.36
N GLU A 47 -26.28 -13.77 2.51
CA GLU A 47 -26.42 -13.13 3.83
C GLU A 47 -25.06 -12.93 4.50
N ALA A 48 -24.16 -13.90 4.39
CA ALA A 48 -22.84 -13.84 5.01
C ALA A 48 -21.78 -14.56 4.18
N VAL A 49 -20.51 -14.27 4.44
CA VAL A 49 -19.38 -14.99 3.85
C VAL A 49 -18.51 -15.54 4.98
N ILE A 50 -18.24 -16.84 4.94
CA ILE A 50 -17.32 -17.53 5.82
C ILE A 50 -15.98 -17.64 5.09
N LEU A 51 -14.91 -17.21 5.77
CA LEU A 51 -13.55 -17.26 5.26
C LEU A 51 -12.70 -18.14 6.17
N SER A 52 -11.75 -18.87 5.59
CA SER A 52 -10.66 -19.44 6.38
C SER A 52 -9.82 -18.30 6.97
N THR A 53 -9.15 -18.56 8.09
CA THR A 53 -8.28 -17.58 8.74
C THR A 53 -7.16 -17.10 7.81
N HIS A 54 -6.63 -18.00 6.98
CA HIS A 54 -5.64 -17.66 5.96
C HIS A 54 -6.19 -16.69 4.91
N GLU A 55 -7.39 -16.95 4.37
CA GLU A 55 -7.99 -16.04 3.38
C GLU A 55 -8.36 -14.68 3.98
N TYR A 56 -8.85 -14.68 5.23
CA TYR A 56 -9.10 -13.44 5.96
C TYR A 56 -7.82 -12.63 6.16
N ASP A 57 -6.73 -13.24 6.61
CA ASP A 57 -5.44 -12.56 6.79
C ASP A 57 -4.89 -12.00 5.47
N ARG A 58 -4.98 -12.77 4.37
CA ARG A 58 -4.62 -12.26 3.04
C ARG A 58 -5.44 -11.04 2.64
N LEU A 59 -6.76 -11.08 2.87
CA LEU A 59 -7.66 -9.97 2.54
C LEU A 59 -7.34 -8.71 3.35
N ILE A 60 -7.10 -8.86 4.66
CA ILE A 60 -6.72 -7.74 5.53
C ILE A 60 -5.36 -7.15 5.12
N LYS A 61 -4.37 -7.99 4.81
CA LYS A 61 -3.06 -7.52 4.32
C LYS A 61 -3.20 -6.75 3.01
N ALA A 62 -4.00 -7.26 2.07
CA ALA A 62 -4.28 -6.60 0.81
C ALA A 62 -4.98 -5.25 0.99
N ALA A 63 -6.02 -5.21 1.82
CA ALA A 63 -6.76 -3.99 2.13
C ALA A 63 -5.87 -2.93 2.78
N ARG A 64 -4.99 -3.35 3.72
CA ARG A 64 -4.00 -2.45 4.34
C ARG A 64 -2.99 -1.92 3.31
N ALA A 65 -2.46 -2.77 2.45
CA ALA A 65 -1.54 -2.35 1.41
C ALA A 65 -2.18 -1.35 0.44
N ALA A 66 -3.42 -1.60 0.01
CA ALA A 66 -4.18 -0.69 -0.84
C ALA A 66 -4.50 0.63 -0.12
N ALA A 67 -4.94 0.57 1.14
CA ALA A 67 -5.20 1.76 1.94
C ALA A 67 -3.94 2.60 2.15
N ASN A 68 -2.78 1.99 2.38
CA ASN A 68 -1.51 2.70 2.52
C ASN A 68 -1.04 3.31 1.19
N ALA A 69 -1.28 2.63 0.06
CA ALA A 69 -0.94 3.17 -1.26
C ALA A 69 -1.81 4.39 -1.62
N VAL A 70 -3.08 4.42 -1.18
CA VAL A 70 -4.00 5.54 -1.42
C VAL A 70 -3.78 6.68 -0.40
N ASN A 71 -3.39 6.35 0.84
CA ASN A 71 -3.25 7.31 1.95
C ASN A 71 -1.79 7.57 2.35
N ASP A 72 -0.84 7.58 1.42
CA ASP A 72 0.46 8.20 1.71
C ASP A 72 0.46 9.66 1.23
N PRO A 73 -0.11 10.60 2.02
CA PRO A 73 -0.12 12.03 1.66
C PRO A 73 1.30 12.61 1.57
N LEU A 74 2.30 11.89 2.07
CA LEU A 74 3.69 12.31 2.05
C LEU A 74 4.49 11.60 0.97
N GLN A 75 3.93 10.66 0.20
CA GLN A 75 4.69 9.97 -0.85
C GLN A 75 5.26 10.98 -1.86
N ALA A 76 4.43 11.91 -2.33
CA ALA A 76 4.89 12.97 -3.23
C ALA A 76 5.95 13.89 -2.57
N LEU A 77 5.90 14.08 -1.25
CA LEU A 77 6.93 14.85 -0.54
C LEU A 77 8.23 14.06 -0.42
N ARG A 78 8.16 12.76 -0.11
CA ARG A 78 9.28 11.84 -0.05
C ARG A 78 9.98 11.74 -1.40
N ASP A 79 9.22 11.54 -2.48
CA ASP A 79 9.77 11.47 -3.84
C ASP A 79 10.53 12.76 -4.21
N ARG A 80 9.99 13.93 -3.85
CA ARG A 80 10.67 15.22 -4.08
C ARG A 80 11.92 15.37 -3.23
N PHE A 81 11.88 14.91 -1.98
CA PHE A 81 13.02 14.96 -1.08
C PHE A 81 14.14 14.04 -1.57
N ASP A 82 13.81 12.81 -1.93
CA ASP A 82 14.75 11.81 -2.46
C ASP A 82 15.34 12.27 -3.80
N ALA A 83 14.53 12.84 -4.68
CA ALA A 83 15.02 13.44 -5.93
C ALA A 83 16.04 14.56 -5.67
N ARG A 84 15.82 15.38 -4.63
CA ARG A 84 16.76 16.45 -4.25
C ARG A 84 18.03 15.88 -3.63
N LEU A 85 17.93 14.86 -2.77
CA LEU A 85 19.10 14.18 -2.21
C LEU A 85 19.94 13.49 -3.28
N ALA A 86 19.31 12.86 -4.28
CA ALA A 86 20.01 12.22 -5.39
C ALA A 86 20.89 13.20 -6.19
N THR A 87 20.57 14.50 -6.21
CA THR A 87 21.44 15.51 -6.84
C THR A 87 22.76 15.72 -6.11
N LEU A 88 22.79 15.45 -4.80
CA LEU A 88 24.01 15.54 -3.97
C LEU A 88 24.91 14.31 -4.14
N ASP A 89 24.32 13.18 -4.53
CA ASP A 89 25.02 11.91 -4.79
C ASP A 89 25.37 11.72 -6.28
N ALA A 90 25.15 12.76 -7.11
CA ALA A 90 25.52 12.70 -8.52
C ALA A 90 27.05 12.58 -8.66
N PRO A 91 27.57 11.81 -9.63
CA PRO A 91 29.02 11.61 -9.80
C PRO A 91 29.82 12.90 -9.99
N ASP A 92 29.18 13.98 -10.43
CA ASP A 92 29.79 15.29 -10.63
C ASP A 92 29.43 16.33 -9.55
N ALA A 93 28.70 15.93 -8.49
CA ALA A 93 28.25 16.80 -7.42
C ALA A 93 29.43 17.49 -6.70
N GLU A 94 30.52 16.75 -6.45
CA GLU A 94 31.74 17.30 -5.84
C GLU A 94 32.34 18.43 -6.71
N HIS A 95 32.44 18.19 -8.02
CA HIS A 95 33.02 19.14 -8.96
C HIS A 95 32.17 20.42 -9.05
N ARG A 96 30.84 20.27 -9.09
CA ARG A 96 29.90 21.41 -9.10
C ARG A 96 30.00 22.24 -7.81
N LEU A 97 30.05 21.59 -6.65
CA LEU A 97 30.18 22.29 -5.37
C LEU A 97 31.49 23.07 -5.30
N ARG A 98 32.60 22.45 -5.70
CA ARG A 98 33.92 23.10 -5.73
C ARG A 98 33.94 24.27 -6.70
N GLY A 99 33.32 24.14 -7.87
CA GLY A 99 33.18 25.22 -8.83
C GLY A 99 32.39 26.43 -8.30
N LEU A 100 31.32 26.18 -7.53
CA LEU A 100 30.55 27.25 -6.87
C LEU A 100 31.37 27.96 -5.78
N MET A 101 32.12 27.22 -4.96
CA MET A 101 32.98 27.80 -3.93
C MET A 101 34.18 28.56 -4.50
N ALA A 102 34.73 28.11 -5.62
CA ALA A 102 35.85 28.75 -6.30
C ALA A 102 35.45 30.04 -7.03
N ASN A 103 34.15 30.27 -7.25
CA ASN A 103 33.67 31.46 -7.95
C ASN A 103 33.22 32.52 -6.94
N PRO A 104 33.89 33.68 -6.83
CA PRO A 104 33.41 34.77 -5.98
C PRO A 104 32.05 35.22 -6.49
N GLY A 105 31.00 35.01 -5.69
CA GLY A 105 29.66 35.45 -6.03
C GLY A 105 29.65 36.97 -6.27
N THR A 106 29.00 37.42 -7.34
CA THR A 106 28.78 38.84 -7.59
C THR A 106 27.89 39.43 -6.50
N LEU A 107 28.50 40.13 -5.56
CA LEU A 107 27.80 40.87 -4.51
C LEU A 107 27.23 42.14 -5.16
N GLY A 108 25.91 42.19 -5.35
CA GLY A 108 25.18 43.27 -6.02
C GLY A 108 25.10 44.59 -5.25
N GLY A 109 26.15 44.94 -4.49
CA GLY A 109 26.18 46.13 -3.65
C GLY A 109 27.50 46.30 -2.90
N LYS A 110 27.63 47.39 -2.14
CA LYS A 110 28.80 47.63 -1.28
C LYS A 110 28.88 46.57 -0.19
N VAL A 111 29.90 45.72 -0.28
CA VAL A 111 30.25 44.74 0.75
C VAL A 111 30.74 45.50 1.97
N LYS A 112 30.04 45.37 3.09
CA LYS A 112 30.47 45.88 4.40
C LYS A 112 31.00 44.71 5.19
N ALA A 113 32.31 44.66 5.41
CA ALA A 113 32.97 43.62 6.19
C ALA A 113 34.04 44.25 7.09
N GLY A 114 33.94 44.02 8.40
CA GLY A 114 34.92 44.42 9.42
C GLY A 114 34.49 45.57 10.35
N GLU A 115 34.97 45.52 11.60
CA GLU A 115 34.50 46.17 12.86
C GLU A 115 34.24 47.69 12.90
N THR A 116 34.39 48.43 11.80
CA THR A 116 34.31 49.91 11.80
C THR A 116 33.42 50.52 10.70
N TYR A 117 32.52 49.75 10.09
CA TYR A 117 31.41 50.32 9.30
C TYR A 117 30.10 50.36 10.11
#